data_AF-A0A1D2M9R1-F1
#
_entry.id   AF-A0A1D2M9R1-F1
#
_cell.length_a   1.000
_cell.length_b   1.000
_cell.length_c   1.000
_cell.angle_alpha   90.00
_cell.angle_beta   90.00
_cell.angle_gamma   90.00
#
_symmetry.space_group_name_H-M   'P 1'
#
loop_
_entity.id
_entity.type
_entity.pdbx_description
1 polymer ?
#
loop_
_entity_poly.entity_id
_entity_poly.type
_entity_poly.pdbx_seq_one_letter_code
_entity_poly.pdbx_strand_id
1 'polypeptide(L)'
;MEDKLKRECKPFLEKLFKKQDELKSGAVSMVGMRKILREMIPEFNQEEELAEMMGELAKKTKYTMVNKQTNKMEVQYQENSIDFPSALYICVYFLKKLERRNTDCFSGKSVVKFDDLTGVTLNPLENRQRGKDPGERRRLY
;
A
#
# COMPACT_ATOMS: atom_id res chain seq x y z
N MET A 1 -7.50 -11.55 5.25
CA MET A 1 -6.53 -10.46 4.96
C MET A 1 -6.91 -9.19 5.70
N GLU A 2 -8.14 -8.70 5.56
CA GLU A 2 -8.59 -7.45 6.19
C GLU A 2 -8.53 -7.48 7.74
N ASP A 3 -8.97 -8.56 8.38
CA ASP A 3 -8.89 -8.68 9.85
C ASP A 3 -7.48 -8.86 10.38
N LYS A 4 -6.55 -9.31 9.53
CA LYS A 4 -5.12 -9.38 9.87
C LYS A 4 -4.54 -7.97 9.85
N LEU A 5 -4.76 -7.23 8.76
CA LEU A 5 -4.34 -5.83 8.63
C LEU A 5 -4.93 -4.95 9.74
N LYS A 6 -6.24 -5.07 10.03
CA LYS A 6 -6.90 -4.35 11.13
C LYS A 6 -6.20 -4.60 12.47
N ARG A 7 -5.85 -5.85 12.79
CA ARG A 7 -5.19 -6.19 14.07
C ARG A 7 -3.77 -5.64 14.15
N GLU A 8 -3.01 -5.71 13.07
CA GLU A 8 -1.60 -5.29 13.04
C GLU A 8 -1.46 -3.76 12.98
N CYS A 9 -2.32 -3.07 12.22
CA CYS A 9 -2.21 -1.63 12.04
C CYS A 9 -2.85 -0.83 13.18
N LYS A 10 -3.86 -1.38 13.87
CA LYS A 10 -4.60 -0.71 14.95
C LYS A 10 -3.71 -0.08 16.03
N PRO A 11 -2.73 -0.76 16.65
CA PRO A 11 -1.92 -0.17 17.73
C PRO A 11 -1.04 0.98 17.22
N PHE A 12 -0.57 0.91 15.98
CA PHE A 12 0.21 1.98 15.37
C PHE A 12 -0.69 3.17 15.00
N LEU A 13 -1.83 2.91 14.37
CA LEU A 13 -2.83 3.92 14.05
C LEU A 13 -3.34 4.64 15.30
N GLU A 14 -3.56 3.93 16.42
CA GLU A 14 -4.02 4.55 17.67
C GLU A 14 -3.02 5.59 18.20
N LYS A 15 -1.72 5.33 18.08
CA LYS A 15 -0.68 6.31 18.44
C LYS A 15 -0.73 7.54 17.53
N LEU A 16 -0.85 7.33 16.22
CA LEU A 16 -0.94 8.42 15.24
C LEU A 16 -2.23 9.23 15.41
N PHE A 17 -3.34 8.56 15.66
CA PHE A 17 -4.64 9.19 15.89
C PHE A 17 -4.59 10.09 17.12
N LYS A 18 -4.08 9.59 18.25
CA LYS A 18 -3.89 10.39 19.48
C LYS A 18 -2.95 11.57 19.28
N LYS A 19 -1.95 11.44 18.40
CA LYS A 19 -1.01 12.52 18.05
C LYS A 19 -1.69 13.62 17.22
N GLN A 20 -2.63 13.26 16.34
CA GLN A 20 -3.36 14.23 15.50
C GLN A 20 -4.66 14.75 16.12
N ASP A 21 -5.19 14.08 17.15
CA ASP A 21 -6.32 14.54 17.96
C ASP A 21 -5.85 15.54 19.04
N GLU A 22 -5.43 16.72 18.60
CA GLU A 22 -4.92 17.79 19.47
C GLU A 22 -5.97 18.27 20.48
N LEU A 23 -7.25 18.21 20.11
CA LEU A 23 -8.39 18.68 20.90
C LEU A 23 -8.92 17.62 21.86
N LYS A 24 -8.40 16.38 21.79
CA LYS A 24 -8.93 15.21 22.51
C LYS A 24 -10.43 15.03 22.28
N SER A 25 -10.89 15.35 21.06
CA SER A 25 -12.29 15.26 20.66
C SER A 25 -12.70 13.83 20.33
N GLY A 26 -11.75 12.91 20.21
CA GLY A 26 -11.97 11.56 19.70
C GLY A 26 -12.17 11.54 18.18
N ALA A 27 -11.85 12.63 17.48
CA ALA A 27 -11.98 12.75 16.04
C ALA A 27 -10.79 13.49 15.40
N VAL A 28 -10.53 13.18 14.14
CA VAL A 28 -9.49 13.84 13.35
C VAL A 28 -10.08 14.51 12.11
N SER A 29 -9.53 15.65 11.73
CA SER A 29 -9.89 16.35 10.50
C SER A 29 -9.23 15.70 9.28
N MET A 30 -9.64 16.11 8.07
CA MET A 30 -8.99 15.74 6.81
C MET A 30 -7.46 15.96 6.83
N VAL A 31 -7.01 17.08 7.42
CA VAL A 31 -5.59 17.40 7.55
C VAL A 31 -4.89 16.40 8.48
N GLY A 32 -5.52 16.05 9.60
CA GLY A 32 -5.02 15.02 10.51
C GLY A 32 -4.95 13.66 9.84
N MET A 33 -5.99 13.26 9.11
CA MET A 33 -6.03 11.98 8.41
C MET A 33 -4.97 11.87 7.32
N ARG A 34 -4.72 12.95 6.58
CA ARG A 34 -3.64 13.01 5.59
C ARG A 34 -2.27 12.78 6.22
N LYS A 35 -2.01 13.38 7.39
CA LYS A 35 -0.76 13.16 8.14
C LYS A 35 -0.64 11.71 8.60
N ILE A 36 -1.72 11.12 9.13
CA ILE A 36 -1.76 9.70 9.51
C ILE A 36 -1.40 8.81 8.32
N LEU A 37 -2.04 9.03 7.16
CA LEU A 37 -1.80 8.22 5.98
C LEU A 37 -0.37 8.37 5.43
N ARG A 38 0.21 9.57 5.45
CA ARG A 38 1.61 9.76 5.06
C ARG A 38 2.60 9.11 6.01
N GLU A 39 2.28 9.03 7.32
CA GLU A 39 3.12 8.32 8.29
C GLU A 39 2.99 6.79 8.16
N MET A 40 1.81 6.28 7.80
CA MET A 40 1.59 4.84 7.58
C MET A 40 2.02 4.36 6.18
N ILE A 41 1.94 5.23 5.18
CA ILE A 41 2.19 4.98 3.77
C ILE A 41 2.99 6.18 3.24
N PRO A 42 4.33 6.14 3.26
CA PRO A 42 5.17 7.27 2.86
C PRO A 42 4.90 7.81 1.46
N GLU A 43 4.51 6.93 0.53
CA GLU A 43 4.21 7.27 -0.88
C GLU A 43 2.73 7.65 -1.11
N PHE A 44 1.99 7.98 -0.05
CA PHE A 44 0.58 8.31 -0.18
C PHE A 44 0.35 9.57 -1.02
N ASN A 45 -0.29 9.42 -2.18
CA ASN A 45 -0.61 10.50 -3.12
C ASN A 45 -2.08 10.55 -3.56
N GLN A 46 -2.95 9.73 -2.95
CA GLN A 46 -4.34 9.57 -3.37
C GLN A 46 -5.28 10.54 -2.63
N GLU A 47 -5.01 11.84 -2.72
CA GLU A 47 -5.72 12.85 -1.93
C GLU A 47 -7.21 13.02 -2.32
N GLU A 48 -7.55 12.85 -3.60
CA GLU A 48 -8.93 12.91 -4.11
C GLU A 48 -9.79 11.78 -3.54
N GLU A 49 -9.31 10.55 -3.64
CA GLU A 49 -9.98 9.35 -3.10
C GLU A 49 -10.13 9.42 -1.58
N LEU A 50 -9.16 10.03 -0.88
CA LEU A 50 -9.30 10.30 0.55
C LEU A 50 -10.41 11.32 0.83
N ALA A 51 -10.51 12.38 0.02
CA ALA A 51 -11.55 13.40 0.20
C ALA A 51 -12.95 12.82 -0.01
N GLU A 52 -13.12 11.93 -1.00
CA GLU A 52 -14.37 11.21 -1.25
C GLU A 52 -14.75 10.33 -0.05
N MET A 53 -13.86 9.46 0.41
CA MET A 53 -14.13 8.61 1.58
C MET A 53 -14.40 9.41 2.85
N MET A 54 -13.68 10.53 3.03
CA MET A 54 -13.94 11.44 4.15
C MET A 54 -15.30 12.10 4.02
N GLY A 55 -15.76 12.44 2.82
CA GLY A 55 -17.10 12.99 2.58
C GLY A 55 -18.21 12.01 2.98
N GLU A 56 -18.03 10.72 2.73
CA GLU A 56 -19.00 9.68 3.08
C GLU A 56 -19.01 9.36 4.59
N LEU A 57 -17.84 9.41 5.24
CA LEU A 57 -17.65 9.00 6.64
C LEU A 57 -17.61 10.16 7.63
N ALA A 58 -17.57 11.41 7.15
CA ALA A 58 -17.50 12.59 7.99
C ALA A 58 -18.70 12.69 8.92
N LYS A 59 -18.42 12.94 10.19
CA LYS A 59 -19.41 13.18 11.23
C LYS A 59 -19.11 14.49 11.94
N LYS A 60 -20.17 15.09 12.49
CA LYS A 60 -20.05 16.23 13.39
C LYS A 60 -19.69 15.74 14.78
N THR A 61 -18.50 16.08 15.25
CA THR A 61 -18.02 15.69 16.58
C THR A 61 -18.12 16.87 17.53
N LYS A 62 -18.57 16.64 18.76
CA LYS A 62 -18.63 17.66 19.81
C LYS A 62 -17.51 17.45 20.81
N TYR A 63 -16.92 18.54 21.29
CA TYR A 63 -15.91 18.50 22.35
C TYR A 63 -16.11 19.69 23.28
N THR A 64 -15.60 19.55 24.50
CA THR A 64 -15.76 20.58 25.54
C THR A 64 -14.44 21.30 25.71
N MET A 65 -14.47 22.63 25.60
CA MET A 65 -13.33 23.49 25.90
C MET A 65 -13.67 24.39 27.08
N VAL A 66 -12.67 24.64 27.94
CA VAL A 66 -12.80 25.64 29.01
C VAL A 66 -12.44 26.99 28.42
N ASN A 67 -13.41 27.92 28.39
CA ASN A 67 -13.14 29.29 28.00
C ASN A 67 -12.42 30.00 29.15
N LYS A 68 -11.15 30.36 28.93
CA LYS A 68 -10.27 30.97 29.94
C LYS A 68 -10.71 32.38 30.36
N GLN A 69 -11.51 33.07 29.54
CA GLN A 69 -11.99 34.42 29.84
C GLN A 69 -13.24 34.40 30.73
N THR A 70 -14.13 33.44 30.50
CA THR A 70 -15.41 33.34 31.23
C THR A 70 -15.41 32.27 32.32
N ASN A 71 -14.36 31.43 32.40
CA ASN A 71 -14.27 30.24 33.25
C ASN A 71 -15.46 29.28 33.09
N LYS A 72 -16.13 29.31 31.93
CA LYS A 72 -17.25 28.42 31.61
C LYS A 72 -16.78 27.32 30.67
N MET A 73 -17.43 26.16 30.78
CA MET A 73 -17.28 25.10 29.79
C MET A 73 -18.14 25.43 28.57
N GLU A 74 -17.53 25.49 27.40
CA GLU A 74 -18.19 25.71 26.12
C GLU A 74 -18.13 24.44 25.29
N VAL A 75 -19.27 24.09 24.70
CA VAL A 75 -19.36 22.97 23.76
C VAL A 75 -19.03 23.52 22.37
N GLN A 76 -17.94 23.03 21.79
CA GLN A 76 -17.55 23.34 20.43
C GLN A 76 -17.85 22.14 19.51
N TYR A 77 -18.07 22.46 18.24
CA TYR A 77 -18.37 21.48 17.22
C TYR A 77 -17.25 21.46 16.19
N GLN A 78 -16.74 20.27 15.92
CA GLN A 78 -15.80 20.02 14.84
C GLN A 78 -16.58 19.41 13.68
N GLU A 79 -16.68 20.18 12.60
CA GLU A 79 -17.28 19.73 11.34
C GLU A 79 -16.20 19.04 10.49
N ASN A 80 -16.61 18.14 9.59
CA ASN A 80 -15.71 17.41 8.68
C ASN A 80 -14.61 16.62 9.41
N SER A 81 -15.01 15.90 10.45
CA SER A 81 -14.13 15.06 11.28
C SER A 81 -14.53 13.59 11.21
N ILE A 82 -13.60 12.68 11.45
CA ILE A 82 -13.86 11.24 11.49
C ILE A 82 -13.44 10.65 12.83
N ASP A 83 -14.23 9.68 13.31
CA ASP A 83 -13.92 8.90 14.51
C ASP A 83 -12.83 7.86 14.25
N PHE A 84 -12.27 7.29 15.32
CA PHE A 84 -11.23 6.27 15.21
C PHE A 84 -11.64 5.04 14.37
N PRO A 85 -12.86 4.47 14.52
CA PRO A 85 -13.30 3.37 13.66
C PRO A 85 -13.29 3.70 12.17
N SER A 86 -13.72 4.91 11.80
CA SER A 86 -13.72 5.37 10.41
C SER A 86 -12.29 5.60 9.90
N ALA A 87 -11.41 6.17 10.74
CA ALA A 87 -9.99 6.30 10.40
C ALA A 87 -9.33 4.93 10.17
N LEU A 88 -9.64 3.94 11.02
CA LEU A 88 -9.15 2.56 10.86
C LEU A 88 -9.63 1.93 9.56
N TYR A 89 -10.90 2.14 9.22
CA TYR A 89 -11.45 1.68 7.94
C TYR A 89 -10.69 2.27 6.74
N ILE A 90 -10.49 3.59 6.71
CA ILE A 90 -9.78 4.27 5.62
C ILE A 90 -8.32 3.82 5.53
N CYS A 91 -7.62 3.72 6.66
CA CYS A 91 -6.22 3.23 6.68
C CYS A 91 -6.12 1.82 6.12
N VAL A 92 -7.00 0.91 6.54
CA VAL A 92 -7.00 -0.48 6.07
C VAL A 92 -7.35 -0.56 4.59
N TYR A 93 -8.25 0.30 4.10
CA TYR A 93 -8.58 0.40 2.68
C TYR A 93 -7.34 0.72 1.84
N PHE A 94 -6.58 1.77 2.19
CA PHE A 94 -5.39 2.14 1.45
C PHE A 94 -4.25 1.13 1.59
N LEU A 95 -4.04 0.55 2.78
CA LEU A 95 -3.06 -0.52 2.98
C LEU A 95 -3.39 -1.76 2.13
N LYS A 96 -4.65 -2.17 2.07
CA LYS A 96 -5.10 -3.30 1.22
C LYS A 96 -4.89 -3.00 -0.26
N LYS A 97 -5.08 -1.74 -0.68
CA LYS A 97 -4.83 -1.29 -2.05
C LYS A 97 -3.34 -1.32 -2.39
N LEU A 98 -2.48 -0.91 -1.46
CA LEU A 98 -1.02 -0.99 -1.59
C LEU A 98 -0.53 -2.44 -1.69
N GLU A 99 -0.99 -3.31 -0.78
CA GLU A 99 -0.68 -4.74 -0.80
C GLU A 99 -1.04 -5.37 -2.13
N ARG A 100 -2.25 -5.08 -2.66
CA ARG A 100 -2.67 -5.58 -3.98
C ARG A 100 -1.72 -5.17 -5.09
N ARG A 101 -1.28 -3.90 -5.13
CA ARG A 101 -0.29 -3.43 -6.11
C ARG A 101 1.03 -4.19 -5.98
N ASN A 102 1.49 -4.44 -4.76
CA ASN A 102 2.75 -5.14 -4.50
C ASN A 102 2.70 -6.65 -4.80
N THR A 103 1.54 -7.28 -4.60
CA THR A 103 1.31 -8.71 -4.91
C THR A 103 0.94 -8.98 -6.36
N ASP A 104 0.73 -7.95 -7.17
CA ASP A 104 0.36 -8.12 -8.57
C ASP A 104 1.61 -8.55 -9.38
N CYS A 105 1.75 -9.86 -9.59
CA CYS A 105 2.86 -10.47 -10.33
C CYS A 105 2.95 -9.98 -11.79
N PHE A 106 1.90 -9.34 -12.31
CA PHE A 106 1.87 -8.73 -13.64
C PHE A 106 2.21 -7.24 -13.66
N SER A 107 2.34 -6.58 -12.50
CA SER A 107 2.68 -5.15 -12.42
C SER A 107 4.18 -4.83 -12.60
N GLY A 108 5.02 -5.87 -12.74
CA GLY A 108 6.33 -5.79 -13.39
C GLY A 108 7.42 -4.99 -12.65
N LYS A 109 8.21 -5.69 -11.83
CA LYS A 109 9.66 -5.48 -11.61
C LYS A 109 10.19 -6.57 -10.68
N SER A 110 10.55 -7.72 -11.24
CA SER A 110 11.44 -8.79 -10.72
C SER A 110 10.90 -10.22 -10.88
N VAL A 111 10.74 -10.67 -12.13
CA VAL A 111 11.08 -12.07 -12.45
C VAL A 111 11.90 -12.06 -13.73
N VAL A 112 13.14 -11.59 -13.60
CA VAL A 112 14.20 -12.27 -14.34
C VAL A 112 15.22 -12.72 -13.30
N LYS A 113 15.12 -13.99 -12.91
CA LYS A 113 16.30 -14.69 -12.40
C LYS A 113 17.10 -15.10 -13.63
N PHE A 114 18.07 -14.26 -13.99
CA PHE A 114 19.03 -14.48 -15.08
C PHE A 114 20.09 -15.54 -14.72
N ASP A 115 19.77 -16.54 -13.88
CA ASP A 115 20.72 -17.59 -13.44
C ASP A 115 20.23 -19.03 -13.62
N ASP A 116 19.03 -19.27 -14.18
CA ASP A 116 18.60 -20.63 -14.58
C ASP A 116 18.88 -20.94 -16.07
N LEU A 117 19.72 -20.12 -16.74
CA LEU A 117 20.17 -20.35 -18.12
C LEU A 117 21.70 -20.46 -18.24
N THR A 118 22.39 -20.86 -17.17
CA THR A 118 23.79 -21.30 -17.22
C THR A 118 23.87 -22.81 -17.00
N GLY A 119 23.53 -23.57 -18.04
CA GLY A 119 23.71 -25.01 -17.98
C GLY A 119 23.20 -25.80 -19.19
N VAL A 120 23.45 -25.32 -20.41
CA VAL A 120 23.86 -26.09 -21.63
C VAL A 120 23.64 -25.15 -22.81
N THR A 121 24.73 -24.62 -23.36
CA THR A 121 24.80 -24.07 -24.71
C THR A 121 24.50 -25.19 -25.71
N LEU A 122 23.24 -25.36 -26.09
CA LEU A 122 22.90 -26.08 -27.32
C LEU A 122 23.12 -25.12 -28.48
N ASN A 123 24.26 -25.26 -29.16
CA ASN A 123 24.48 -24.65 -30.47
C ASN A 123 23.36 -25.09 -31.42
N PRO A 124 22.48 -24.18 -31.90
CA PRO A 124 21.52 -24.53 -32.92
C PRO A 124 22.16 -24.19 -34.25
N LEU A 125 22.99 -25.08 -34.81
CA LEU A 125 23.43 -25.11 -36.22
C LEU A 125 24.54 -26.15 -36.44
N GLU A 126 24.23 -27.45 -36.37
CA GLU A 126 24.96 -28.49 -37.11
C GLU A 126 24.22 -29.83 -36.99
N ASN A 127 23.13 -29.97 -37.75
CA ASN A 127 22.68 -31.27 -38.27
C ASN A 127 21.57 -31.07 -39.30
N ARG A 128 21.90 -30.38 -40.40
CA ARG A 128 21.22 -30.62 -41.67
C ARG A 128 21.93 -31.79 -42.35
N GLN A 129 21.29 -32.94 -42.24
CA GLN A 129 21.19 -33.97 -43.26
C GLN A 129 21.98 -33.66 -44.57
N ARG A 130 23.17 -34.25 -44.69
CA ARG A 130 23.59 -34.87 -45.97
C ARG A 130 23.56 -36.37 -45.66
N GLY A 131 22.68 -37.17 -46.23
CA GLY A 131 22.43 -37.26 -47.65
C GLY A 131 23.50 -38.16 -48.28
N LYS A 132 23.26 -39.47 -48.23
CA LYS A 132 23.75 -40.54 -49.12
C LYS A 132 25.27 -40.80 -49.21
N ASP A 133 25.64 -42.04 -48.86
CA ASP A 133 26.75 -42.88 -49.33
C ASP A 133 27.08 -42.77 -50.84
N PRO A 134 28.14 -43.41 -51.39
CA PRO A 134 29.33 -44.04 -50.75
C PRO A 134 30.67 -43.74 -51.48
N GLY A 135 31.80 -44.03 -50.81
CA GLY A 135 33.00 -44.56 -51.45
C GLY A 135 34.06 -43.57 -51.96
N GLU A 136 35.24 -43.60 -51.35
CA GLU A 136 36.46 -43.85 -52.12
C GLU A 136 37.61 -44.32 -51.23
N ARG A 137 38.34 -45.30 -51.76
CA ARG A 137 39.50 -45.96 -51.20
C ARG A 137 40.65 -44.97 -51.06
N ARG A 138 41.51 -45.16 -50.05
CA ARG A 138 42.97 -45.32 -50.24
C ARG A 138 43.66 -45.81 -48.97
N ARG A 139 44.20 -47.03 -49.07
CA ARG A 139 45.36 -47.49 -48.30
C ARG A 139 46.56 -46.64 -48.68
N LEU A 140 47.44 -46.33 -47.74
CA LEU A 140 48.88 -46.19 -47.97
C LEU A 140 49.62 -46.70 -46.72
N TYR A 141 50.25 -47.87 -46.85
CA TYR A 141 51.67 -48.01 -46.55
C TYR A 141 52.43 -47.41 -47.74
#